data_AF-A0A1Y6KZH4-F1
#
_entry.id   AF-A0A1Y6KZH4-F1
#
_cell.length_a   1.000
_cell.length_b   1.000
_cell.length_c   1.000
_cell.angle_alpha   90.00
_cell.angle_beta   90.00
_cell.angle_gamma   90.00
#
_symmetry.space_group_name_H-M   'P 1'
#
loop_
_entity.id
_entity.type
_entity.pdbx_description
1 polymer ?
#
loop_
_entity_poly.entity_id
_entity_poly.type
_entity_poly.pdbx_seq_one_letter_code
_entity_poly.pdbx_strand_id
1 'polypeptide(L)'
;MSNHYHLVLKIDIEQQQKLTSKAVISRWLQLFNGHPIAVDFLKEGQVGTDKQQALSNLVKEWLQRLGSISWFMRCLNEEIARKAN
;
A
#
# COMPACT_ATOMS: atom_id res chain seq x y z
N MET A 1 10.59 -32.29 -2.76
CA MET A 1 10.92 -31.29 -3.79
C MET A 1 11.28 -30.00 -3.08
N SER A 2 12.55 -29.61 -3.14
CA SER A 2 13.09 -28.46 -2.41
C SER A 2 12.81 -27.16 -3.17
N ASN A 3 11.54 -26.76 -3.24
CA ASN A 3 11.15 -25.50 -3.88
C ASN A 3 11.17 -24.40 -2.83
N HIS A 4 12.37 -23.98 -2.44
CA HIS A 4 12.55 -22.82 -1.58
C HIS A 4 13.20 -21.71 -2.41
N TYR A 5 12.72 -20.48 -2.23
CA TYR A 5 13.24 -19.29 -2.90
C TYR A 5 13.86 -18.40 -1.82
N HIS A 6 15.10 -17.96 -2.02
CA HIS A 6 15.69 -16.92 -1.20
C HIS A 6 15.35 -15.56 -1.80
N LEU A 7 14.63 -14.73 -1.05
CA LEU A 7 14.32 -13.36 -1.43
C LEU A 7 14.93 -12.40 -0.39
N VAL A 8 15.76 -11.47 -0.85
CA VAL A 8 16.30 -10.40 -0.01
C VAL A 8 15.54 -9.12 -0.31
N LEU A 9 14.90 -8.55 0.72
CA LEU A 9 14.13 -7.32 0.63
C LEU A 9 14.79 -6.24 1.48
N LYS A 10 14.83 -5.02 0.95
CA LYS A 10 15.25 -3.82 1.68
C LYS A 10 14.13 -2.80 1.62
N ILE A 11 13.69 -2.33 2.77
CA ILE A 11 12.79 -1.17 2.85
C ILE A 11 13.66 0.09 2.83
N ASP A 12 13.39 0.98 1.88
CA ASP A 12 13.99 2.31 1.85
C ASP A 12 13.13 3.26 2.69
N ILE A 13 13.45 3.34 3.98
CA ILE A 13 12.71 4.15 4.97
C ILE A 13 12.81 5.65 4.62
N GLU A 14 13.96 6.12 4.12
CA GLU A 14 14.13 7.52 3.75
C GLU A 14 13.22 7.91 2.59
N GLN A 15 13.15 7.08 1.54
CA GLN A 15 12.21 7.33 0.45
C GLN A 15 10.76 7.20 0.89
N GLN A 16 10.45 6.25 1.76
CA GLN A 16 9.10 6.08 2.30
C GLN A 16 8.62 7.35 3.01
N GLN A 17 9.46 7.96 3.87
CA GLN A 17 9.12 9.18 4.60
C GLN A 17 8.93 10.41 3.70
N LYS A 18 9.54 10.41 2.51
CA LYS A 18 9.41 11.50 1.52
C LYS A 18 8.16 11.39 0.65
N LEU A 19 7.36 10.33 0.80
CA LEU A 19 6.15 10.15 0.00
C LEU A 19 5.05 11.13 0.40
N THR A 20 4.50 11.81 -0.61
CA THR A 20 3.29 12.62 -0.45
C THR A 20 2.07 11.72 -0.32
N SER A 21 1.01 12.23 0.32
CA SER A 21 -0.28 11.52 0.41
C SER A 21 -0.77 11.04 -0.96
N LYS A 22 -0.63 11.88 -2.00
CA LYS A 22 -0.98 11.53 -3.38
C LYS A 22 -0.19 10.33 -3.89
N ALA A 23 1.13 10.31 -3.65
CA ALA A 23 1.99 9.20 -4.07
C ALA A 23 1.65 7.90 -3.32
N VAL A 24 1.35 7.97 -2.02
CA VAL A 24 0.92 6.82 -1.22
C VAL A 24 -0.37 6.23 -1.79
N ILE A 25 -1.39 7.07 -2.00
CA ILE A 25 -2.68 6.64 -2.53
C ILE A 25 -2.51 6.05 -3.93
N SER A 26 -1.76 6.71 -4.81
CA SER A 26 -1.54 6.23 -6.18
C SER A 26 -0.85 4.86 -6.21
N ARG A 27 0.15 4.63 -5.35
CA ARG A 27 0.84 3.33 -5.26
C ARG A 27 -0.07 2.25 -4.67
N TRP A 28 -0.87 2.60 -3.66
CA TRP A 28 -1.83 1.67 -3.07
C TRP A 28 -2.85 1.19 -4.11
N LEU A 29 -3.42 2.12 -4.89
CA LEU A 29 -4.45 1.82 -5.90
C LEU A 29 -3.95 0.96 -7.08
N GLN A 30 -2.64 0.87 -7.31
CA GLN A 30 -2.08 -0.03 -8.32
C GLN A 30 -2.07 -1.49 -7.86
N LEU A 31 -2.10 -1.73 -6.55
CA LEU A 31 -1.96 -3.05 -5.94
C LEU A 31 -3.28 -3.54 -5.34
N PHE A 32 -4.11 -2.63 -4.83
CA PHE A 32 -5.33 -2.94 -4.10
C PHE A 32 -6.44 -1.96 -4.46
N ASN A 33 -7.69 -2.39 -4.27
CA ASN A 33 -8.81 -1.46 -4.28
C ASN A 33 -8.68 -0.46 -3.13
N GLY A 34 -8.93 0.83 -3.39
CA GLY A 34 -8.86 1.87 -2.38
C GLY A 34 -10.22 2.39 -1.95
N HIS A 35 -10.20 3.18 -0.88
CA HIS A 35 -11.38 3.83 -0.34
C HIS A 35 -11.86 4.98 -1.25
N PRO A 36 -13.17 5.18 -1.46
CA PRO A 36 -13.70 6.24 -2.33
C PRO A 36 -13.12 7.63 -2.05
N ILE A 37 -13.03 8.02 -0.77
CA ILE A 37 -12.42 9.30 -0.33
C ILE A 37 -11.02 9.51 -0.92
N ALA A 38 -10.20 8.47 -1.03
CA ALA A 38 -8.85 8.57 -1.58
C ALA A 38 -8.84 8.65 -3.11
N VAL A 39 -9.82 7.99 -3.76
CA VAL A 39 -10.03 8.09 -5.21
C VAL A 39 -10.49 9.49 -5.58
N ASP A 40 -11.44 10.04 -4.82
CA ASP A 40 -11.94 11.42 -4.99
C ASP A 40 -10.80 12.42 -4.78
N PHE A 41 -10.00 12.24 -3.72
CA PHE A 41 -8.80 13.06 -3.49
C PHE A 41 -7.82 13.04 -4.67
N LEU A 42 -7.62 11.89 -5.32
CA LEU A 42 -6.74 11.80 -6.48
C LEU A 42 -7.28 12.53 -7.71
N LYS A 43 -8.62 12.52 -7.89
CA LYS A 43 -9.31 13.15 -9.03
C LYS A 43 -9.45 14.66 -8.84
N GLU A 44 -9.92 15.09 -7.68
CA GLU A 44 -10.29 16.48 -7.38
C GLU A 44 -9.15 17.26 -6.74
N GLY A 45 -8.12 16.58 -6.23
CA GLY A 45 -6.96 17.19 -5.55
C GLY A 45 -7.22 17.62 -4.10
N GLN A 46 -8.48 17.61 -3.66
CA GLN A 46 -8.89 17.96 -2.31
C GLN A 46 -10.10 17.13 -1.87
N VAL A 47 -10.34 17.10 -0.56
CA VAL A 47 -11.55 16.53 0.04
C VAL A 47 -12.10 17.51 1.05
N GLY A 48 -13.41 17.42 1.31
CA GLY A 48 -14.08 18.19 2.36
C GLY A 48 -13.37 18.05 3.72
N THR A 49 -13.44 19.09 4.54
CA THR A 49 -12.79 19.16 5.85
C THR A 49 -13.24 18.03 6.79
N ASP A 50 -14.49 17.60 6.66
CA ASP A 50 -15.08 16.43 7.32
C ASP A 50 -14.35 15.11 7.01
N LYS A 51 -13.82 14.98 5.79
CA LYS A 51 -13.15 13.77 5.28
C LYS A 51 -11.63 13.81 5.40
N GLN A 52 -11.03 14.97 5.67
CA GLN A 52 -9.57 15.13 5.74
C GLN A 52 -8.92 14.22 6.78
N GLN A 53 -9.52 14.09 7.97
CA GLN A 53 -8.97 13.23 9.01
C GLN A 53 -9.03 11.74 8.63
N ALA A 54 -10.15 11.32 8.03
CA ALA A 54 -10.30 9.95 7.54
C ALA A 54 -9.28 9.63 6.44
N LEU A 55 -9.09 10.55 5.49
CA LEU A 55 -8.07 10.42 4.44
C LEU A 55 -6.66 10.34 5.03
N SER A 56 -6.33 11.19 6.00
CA SER A 56 -5.02 11.17 6.67
C SER A 56 -4.74 9.83 7.36
N ASN A 57 -5.73 9.27 8.04
CA ASN A 57 -5.61 7.95 8.68
C ASN A 57 -5.38 6.84 7.65
N LEU A 58 -6.14 6.83 6.54
CA LEU A 58 -5.95 5.88 5.44
C LEU A 58 -4.55 5.97 4.84
N VAL A 59 -4.08 7.19 4.56
CA VAL A 59 -2.74 7.43 4.01
C VAL A 59 -1.66 6.91 4.95
N LYS A 60 -1.77 7.18 6.26
CA LYS A 60 -0.80 6.66 7.25
C LYS A 60 -0.78 5.14 7.28
N GLU A 61 -1.95 4.51 7.29
CA GLU A 61 -2.07 3.06 7.28
C GLU A 61 -1.46 2.45 6.01
N TRP A 62 -1.77 3.00 4.83
CA TRP A 62 -1.23 2.51 3.57
C TRP A 62 0.27 2.74 3.45
N LEU A 63 0.78 3.86 3.96
CA LEU A 63 2.22 4.12 4.02
C LEU A 63 2.93 3.05 4.85
N GLN A 64 2.39 2.68 6.02
CA GLN A 64 2.95 1.61 6.86
C GLN A 64 2.91 0.26 6.14
N ARG A 65 1.78 -0.07 5.49
CA ARG A 65 1.60 -1.33 4.76
C ARG A 65 2.53 -1.44 3.55
N LEU A 66 2.71 -0.37 2.77
CA LEU A 66 3.63 -0.34 1.63
C LEU A 66 5.10 -0.50 2.04
N GLY A 67 5.45 -0.12 3.27
CA GLY A 67 6.78 -0.32 3.84
C GLY A 67 6.91 -1.57 4.70
N SER A 68 5.98 -2.52 4.65
CA SER A 68 6.01 -3.71 5.52
C SER A 68 6.41 -4.98 4.76
N ILE A 69 7.53 -5.60 5.18
CA ILE A 69 7.97 -6.91 4.65
C ILE A 69 6.90 -7.98 4.90
N SER A 70 6.30 -8.00 6.09
CA SER A 70 5.24 -8.96 6.42
C SER A 70 4.04 -8.82 5.49
N TRP A 71 3.69 -7.58 5.10
CA TRP A 71 2.60 -7.34 4.18
C TRP A 71 2.93 -7.77 2.75
N PHE A 72 4.16 -7.50 2.31
CA PHE A 72 4.68 -8.03 1.04
C PHE A 72 4.61 -9.57 1.01
N MET A 73 5.13 -10.24 2.04
CA MET A 73 5.15 -11.70 2.12
C MET A 73 3.75 -12.29 2.13
N ARG A 74 2.79 -11.66 2.82
CA ARG A 74 1.38 -12.08 2.78
C ARG A 74 0.84 -12.08 1.35
N CYS A 75 1.06 -11.01 0.60
CA CYS A 75 0.56 -10.89 -0.78
C CYS A 75 1.23 -11.92 -1.71
N LEU A 76 2.54 -12.14 -1.55
CA LEU A 76 3.28 -13.13 -2.32
C LEU A 76 2.78 -14.56 -2.05
N ASN A 77 2.63 -14.91 -0.77
CA ASN A 77 2.24 -16.26 -0.37
C ASN A 77 0.79 -16.58 -0.75
N GLU A 78 -0.11 -15.61 -0.72
CA GLU A 78 -1.51 -15.80 -1.10
C GLU A 78 -1.64 -16.23 -2.57
N GLU A 79 -0.95 -15.55 -3.48
CA GLU A 79 -0.98 -15.90 -4.91
C GLU A 79 -0.36 -17.27 -5.19
N ILE A 80 0.72 -17.63 -4.49
CA ILE A 80 1.33 -18.96 -4.60
C ILE A 80 0.35 -20.03 -4.09
N ALA A 81 -0.27 -19.81 -2.94
CA ALA A 81 -1.24 -20.73 -2.35
C ALA A 81 -2.47 -20.94 -3.23
N ARG A 82 -3.00 -19.86 -3.84
CA ARG A 82 -4.13 -19.97 -4.79
C ARG A 82 -3.78 -20.76 -6.05
N LYS A 83 -2.55 -20.66 -6.55
CA LYS A 83 -2.12 -21.39 -7.76
C LYS A 83 -1.77 -22.86 -7.51
N ALA A 84 -1.48 -23.21 -6.25
CA ALA A 84 -1.10 -24.57 -5.86
C ALA A 84 -2.31 -25.48 -5.55
N ASN A 85 -3.51 -24.90 -5.36
CA ASN A 85 -4.77 -25.61 -5.14
C ASN A 85 -5.61 -25.62 -6.42
#